data_AF-A0A183CKU4-F1
#
_entry.id   AF-A0A183CKU4-F1
#
_cell.length_a   1.000
_cell.length_b   1.000
_cell.length_c   1.000
_cell.angle_alpha   90.00
_cell.angle_beta   90.00
_cell.angle_gamma   90.00
#
_symmetry.space_group_name_H-M   'P 1'
#
loop_
_entity.id
_entity.type
_entity.pdbx_description
1 polymer ?
#
loop_
_entity_poly.entity_id
_entity_poly.type
_entity_poly.pdbx_seq_one_letter_code
_entity_poly.pdbx_strand_id
1 'polypeptide(L)'
;MTWACEAAVELCVVSCRESGECLRARYRHIFNAIQNNWGWHQLIKFEELMDPKNGLYDEEEDAVTFKVEIVAEEPYGMAYVCFYVICSRLTSIFKDCGLDKFF
;
A
#
# COMPACT_ATOMS: atom_id res chain seq x y z
N MET A 1 19.89 -3.63 -19.10
CA MET A 1 18.87 -4.66 -18.86
C MET A 1 18.02 -4.15 -17.71
N THR A 2 16.77 -3.77 -17.98
CA THR A 2 15.86 -3.16 -16.99
C THR A 2 14.81 -4.20 -16.62
N TRP A 3 14.64 -4.45 -15.33
CA TRP A 3 13.61 -5.35 -14.81
C TRP A 3 12.21 -4.79 -15.15
N ALA A 4 11.26 -5.70 -15.37
CA ALA A 4 9.84 -5.38 -15.48
C ALA A 4 9.02 -6.46 -14.77
N CYS A 5 7.94 -6.07 -14.10
CA CYS A 5 7.14 -6.95 -13.26
C CYS A 5 5.68 -6.45 -13.28
N GLU A 6 4.77 -7.24 -13.83
CA GLU A 6 3.34 -6.93 -13.76
C GLU A 6 2.82 -7.35 -12.39
N ALA A 7 2.01 -6.51 -11.76
CA ALA A 7 1.34 -6.87 -10.53
C ALA A 7 -0.09 -6.31 -10.47
N ALA A 8 -0.99 -7.11 -9.91
CA ALA A 8 -2.28 -6.67 -9.41
C ALA A 8 -2.13 -6.29 -7.94
N VAL A 9 -2.58 -5.09 -7.60
CA VAL A 9 -2.50 -4.54 -6.25
C VAL A 9 -3.90 -4.21 -5.77
N GLU A 10 -4.22 -4.67 -4.57
CA GLU A 10 -5.40 -4.27 -3.80
C GLU A 10 -4.94 -3.56 -2.54
N LEU A 11 -5.33 -2.30 -2.41
CA LEU A 11 -5.17 -1.52 -1.20
C LEU A 11 -6.49 -1.52 -0.43
N CYS A 12 -6.45 -1.77 0.87
CA CYS A 12 -7.56 -1.54 1.76
C CYS A 12 -7.20 -0.59 2.90
N VAL A 13 -8.05 0.42 3.14
CA VAL A 13 -8.05 1.16 4.41
C VAL A 13 -8.90 0.36 5.39
N VAL A 14 -8.26 -0.20 6.40
CA VAL A 14 -8.90 -1.12 7.36
C VAL A 14 -9.69 -0.30 8.35
N SER A 15 -10.95 -0.70 8.59
CA SER A 15 -11.75 -0.09 9.65
C SER A 15 -11.28 -0.56 11.02
N CYS A 16 -11.28 0.34 11.99
CA CYS A 16 -10.98 0.04 13.39
C CYS A 16 -12.14 -0.70 14.09
N ARG A 17 -13.29 -0.84 13.41
CA ARG A 17 -14.46 -1.54 13.94
C ARG A 17 -14.42 -3.02 13.53
N GLU A 18 -14.72 -3.93 14.46
CA GLU A 18 -14.71 -5.39 14.22
C GLU A 18 -15.59 -5.85 13.05
N SER A 19 -16.63 -5.09 12.71
CA SER A 19 -17.56 -5.34 11.59
C SER A 19 -17.48 -4.29 10.47
N GLY A 20 -16.49 -3.40 10.50
CA GLY A 20 -16.39 -2.29 9.57
C GLY A 20 -15.97 -2.74 8.16
N GLU A 21 -16.66 -2.22 7.15
CA GLU A 21 -16.24 -2.39 5.77
C GLU A 21 -14.90 -1.66 5.54
N CYS A 22 -13.95 -2.33 4.89
CA CYS A 22 -12.67 -1.71 4.54
C CYS A 22 -12.79 -1.04 3.16
N LEU A 23 -12.26 0.19 3.03
CA LEU A 23 -12.29 0.91 1.75
C LEU A 23 -11.26 0.29 0.81
N ARG A 24 -11.73 -0.44 -0.20
CA ARG A 24 -10.89 -1.14 -1.19
C ARG A 24 -10.69 -0.33 -2.45
N ALA A 25 -9.46 -0.33 -2.94
CA ALA A 25 -9.15 0.11 -4.30
C ALA A 25 -8.15 -0.84 -4.94
N ARG A 26 -8.30 -1.07 -6.26
CA ARG A 26 -7.48 -2.02 -7.02
C ARG A 26 -6.89 -1.37 -8.25
N TYR A 27 -5.66 -1.74 -8.60
CA TYR A 27 -5.07 -1.44 -9.89
C TYR A 27 -4.19 -2.60 -10.38
N ARG A 28 -3.88 -2.57 -11.68
CA ARG A 28 -2.80 -3.37 -12.26
C ARG A 28 -1.78 -2.43 -12.88
N HIS A 29 -0.51 -2.75 -12.70
CA HIS A 29 0.58 -1.92 -13.22
C HIS A 29 1.80 -2.77 -13.57
N ILE A 30 2.55 -2.34 -14.59
CA ILE A 30 3.84 -2.92 -14.95
C ILE A 30 4.92 -2.06 -14.30
N PHE A 31 5.46 -2.54 -13.19
CA PHE A 31 6.56 -1.92 -12.49
C PHE A 31 7.85 -2.14 -13.25
N ASN A 32 8.65 -1.08 -13.41
CA ASN A 32 9.97 -1.13 -14.05
C ASN A 32 10.87 -0.04 -13.49
N ALA A 33 12.10 0.08 -14.00
CA ALA A 33 13.07 1.07 -13.53
C ALA A 33 12.59 2.54 -13.62
N ILE A 34 11.68 2.86 -14.54
CA ILE A 34 11.14 4.22 -14.75
C ILE A 34 9.85 4.41 -13.94
N GLN A 35 8.92 3.46 -14.04
CA GLN A 35 7.62 3.48 -13.37
C GLN A 35 7.60 2.50 -12.20
N ASN A 36 8.45 2.74 -11.22
CA ASN A 36 8.63 1.85 -10.07
C ASN A 36 7.62 2.09 -8.93
N ASN A 37 6.80 3.15 -8.99
CA ASN A 37 5.67 3.39 -8.11
C ASN A 37 4.39 3.52 -8.92
N TRP A 38 3.27 3.19 -8.28
CA TRP A 38 1.93 3.40 -8.80
C TRP A 38 0.95 3.45 -7.65
N GLY A 39 -0.19 4.12 -7.84
CA GLY A 39 -1.19 4.28 -6.80
C GLY A 39 -2.21 5.36 -7.16
N TRP A 40 -2.85 5.90 -6.13
CA TRP A 40 -3.86 6.94 -6.27
C TRP A 40 -3.31 8.27 -5.79
N HIS A 41 -3.53 9.33 -6.57
CA HIS A 41 -3.31 10.69 -6.08
C HIS A 41 -4.28 11.06 -4.96
N GLN A 42 -5.50 10.52 -5.02
CA GLN A 42 -6.54 10.72 -4.02
C GLN A 42 -7.36 9.44 -3.88
N LEU A 43 -7.07 8.66 -2.84
CA LEU A 43 -7.80 7.44 -2.52
C LEU A 43 -9.11 7.74 -1.77
N ILE A 44 -9.00 8.61 -0.77
CA ILE A 44 -10.08 9.09 0.09
C ILE A 44 -9.78 10.55 0.41
N LYS A 45 -10.82 11.36 0.63
CA LYS A 45 -10.63 12.72 1.15
C LYS A 45 -10.16 12.67 2.59
N PHE A 46 -9.32 13.62 2.98
CA PHE A 46 -8.82 13.67 4.35
C PHE A 46 -9.97 13.86 5.36
N GLU A 47 -10.97 14.69 5.03
CA GLU A 47 -12.14 14.90 5.89
C GLU A 47 -12.97 13.62 6.06
N GLU A 48 -13.08 12.81 5.02
CA GLU A 48 -13.78 11.53 5.07
C GLU A 48 -12.97 10.47 5.83
N LEU A 49 -11.63 10.50 5.74
CA LEU A 49 -10.76 9.61 6.49
C LEU A 49 -10.84 9.85 8.00
N MET A 50 -10.89 11.12 8.39
CA MET A 50 -10.91 11.56 9.78
C MET A 50 -12.32 11.58 10.39
N ASP A 51 -13.38 11.31 9.61
CA ASP A 51 -14.74 11.27 10.16
C ASP A 51 -14.89 10.06 11.09
N PRO A 52 -15.14 10.26 12.40
CA PRO A 52 -15.27 9.16 13.36
C PRO A 52 -16.40 8.20 13.01
N LYS A 53 -17.39 8.65 12.22
CA LYS A 53 -18.50 7.82 11.74
C LYS A 53 -18.04 6.75 10.76
N ASN A 54 -17.02 7.03 9.95
CA ASN A 54 -16.48 6.11 8.96
C ASN A 54 -15.62 5.02 9.61
N GLY A 55 -15.07 5.30 10.80
CA GLY A 55 -14.32 4.31 11.59
C GLY A 55 -13.08 3.79 10.88
N LEU A 56 -12.45 4.62 10.03
CA LEU A 56 -11.20 4.33 9.33
C LEU A 56 -9.97 4.89 10.05
N TYR A 57 -10.19 5.88 10.92
CA TYR A 57 -9.19 6.49 11.79
C TYR A 57 -9.44 6.03 13.22
N ASP A 58 -8.36 5.59 13.87
CA ASP A 58 -8.32 5.23 15.28
C ASP A 58 -7.97 6.48 16.09
N GLU A 59 -8.92 6.99 16.86
CA GLU A 59 -8.72 8.17 17.71
C GLU A 59 -7.84 7.87 18.93
N GLU A 60 -7.84 6.63 19.43
CA GLU A 60 -7.07 6.25 20.63
C GLU A 60 -5.58 6.12 20.30
N GLU A 61 -5.28 5.49 19.16
CA GLU A 61 -3.91 5.25 18.69
C GLU A 61 -3.40 6.37 17.75
N ASP A 62 -4.24 7.34 17.39
CA ASP A 62 -3.96 8.39 16.39
C ASP A 62 -3.42 7.79 15.07
N ALA A 63 -4.09 6.76 14.56
CA ALA A 63 -3.56 5.91 13.50
C ALA A 63 -4.61 5.51 12.44
N VAL A 64 -4.13 5.25 11.21
CA VAL A 64 -4.89 4.65 10.12
C VAL A 64 -4.17 3.40 9.65
N THR A 65 -4.90 2.29 9.57
CA THR A 65 -4.31 1.02 9.11
C THR A 65 -4.56 0.82 7.62
N PHE A 66 -3.48 0.68 6.85
CA PHE A 66 -3.54 0.29 5.44
C PHE A 66 -3.06 -1.15 5.27
N LYS A 67 -3.84 -1.96 4.56
CA LYS A 67 -3.48 -3.31 4.13
C LYS A 67 -3.28 -3.32 2.63
N VAL A 68 -2.21 -3.96 2.15
CA VAL A 68 -1.97 -4.13 0.72
C VAL A 68 -1.84 -5.61 0.41
N GLU A 69 -2.62 -6.09 -0.55
CA GLU A 69 -2.47 -7.42 -1.15
C GLU A 69 -1.91 -7.26 -2.56
N ILE A 70 -0.83 -7.96 -2.86
CA ILE A 70 -0.12 -7.87 -4.14
C ILE A 70 0.00 -9.26 -4.73
N VAL A 71 -0.48 -9.40 -5.97
CA VAL A 71 -0.28 -10.59 -6.80
C VAL A 71 0.65 -10.17 -7.94
N ALA A 72 1.91 -10.58 -7.85
CA ALA A 72 2.93 -10.27 -8.85
C ALA A 72 3.12 -11.45 -9.80
N GLU A 73 3.17 -11.16 -11.10
CA GLU A 73 3.54 -12.12 -12.14
C GLU A 73 5.06 -12.30 -12.20
N GLU A 74 5.51 -13.33 -12.92
CA GLU A 74 6.94 -13.60 -13.10
C GLU A 74 7.65 -12.39 -13.74
N PRO A 75 8.72 -11.85 -13.10
CA PRO A 75 9.41 -10.68 -13.61
C PRO A 75 10.31 -11.03 -14.79
N TYR A 76 10.34 -10.12 -15.78
CA TYR A 76 11.25 -10.23 -16.92
C TYR A 76 12.51 -9.39 -16.68
N GLY A 77 13.66 -9.91 -17.08
CA GLY A 77 14.90 -9.13 -17.17
C GLY A 77 15.71 -8.94 -15.89
N MET A 78 15.31 -9.54 -14.74
CA MET A 78 16.15 -10.01 -13.60
C MET A 78 15.29 -10.69 -12.52
N ALA A 79 15.53 -11.97 -12.22
CA ALA A 79 14.68 -12.79 -11.33
C ALA A 79 14.67 -12.37 -9.84
N TYR A 80 15.74 -11.73 -9.35
CA TYR A 80 15.92 -11.47 -7.91
C TYR A 80 15.50 -10.06 -7.46
N VAL A 81 15.22 -9.12 -8.37
CA VAL A 81 15.04 -7.70 -8.02
C VAL A 81 13.58 -7.35 -7.68
N CYS A 82 12.59 -7.97 -8.33
CA CYS A 82 11.18 -7.58 -8.13
C CYS A 82 10.70 -7.85 -6.68
N PHE A 83 11.05 -9.00 -6.11
CA PHE A 83 10.66 -9.36 -4.73
C PHE A 83 11.21 -8.38 -3.68
N TYR A 84 12.48 -7.98 -3.78
CA TYR A 84 13.08 -7.04 -2.84
C TYR A 84 12.50 -5.62 -2.99
N VAL A 85 12.21 -5.16 -4.22
CA VAL A 85 11.67 -3.81 -4.46
C VAL A 85 10.24 -3.66 -3.93
N ILE A 86 9.39 -4.67 -4.14
CA ILE A 86 8.00 -4.65 -3.64
C ILE A 86 8.00 -4.67 -2.10
N CYS A 87 8.83 -5.53 -1.50
CA CYS A 87 8.93 -5.65 -0.05
C CYS A 87 9.55 -4.40 0.62
N SER A 88 10.64 -3.86 0.06
CA SER A 88 11.38 -2.70 0.63
C SER A 88 10.65 -1.36 0.49
N ARG A 89 9.79 -1.19 -0.54
CA ARG A 89 8.97 0.03 -0.67
C ARG A 89 7.78 0.06 0.27
N LEU A 90 7.17 -1.09 0.57
CA LEU A 90 6.20 -1.17 1.66
C LEU A 90 6.88 -0.73 2.96
N THR A 91 8.09 -1.23 3.27
CA THR A 91 8.84 -0.82 4.47
C THR A 91 9.26 0.67 4.46
N SER A 92 9.58 1.24 3.29
CA SER A 92 10.01 2.65 3.21
C SER A 92 8.84 3.63 3.36
N ILE A 93 7.62 3.28 2.90
CA ILE A 93 6.41 4.07 3.20
C ILE A 93 6.17 4.15 4.72
N PHE A 94 6.50 3.09 5.48
CA PHE A 94 6.44 3.12 6.94
C PHE A 94 7.58 3.93 7.60
N LYS A 95 8.76 4.02 6.97
CA LYS A 95 9.90 4.79 7.50
C LYS A 95 9.70 6.30 7.40
N ASP A 96 9.08 6.79 6.32
CA ASP A 96 8.82 8.23 6.17
C ASP A 96 7.64 8.73 7.05
N CYS A 97 6.86 7.81 7.64
CA CYS A 97 5.82 8.12 8.65
C CYS A 97 6.30 7.97 10.11
N GLY A 98 7.61 7.88 10.38
CA GLY A 98 8.14 8.00 11.73
C GLY A 98 7.87 6.81 12.67
N LEU A 99 7.78 5.58 12.15
CA LEU A 99 7.69 4.36 12.97
C LEU A 99 9.02 3.58 12.95
N ASP A 100 10.08 4.21 13.47
CA ASP A 100 11.39 3.61 13.70
C ASP A 100 11.42 2.76 14.98
N LYS A 101 10.52 1.79 15.16
CA LYS A 101 10.69 0.80 16.25
C LYS A 101 10.01 -0.53 15.95
N PHE A 102 10.59 -1.36 15.09
CA PHE A 102 10.58 -2.81 15.33
C PHE A 102 11.87 -3.41 14.75
N PHE A 103 12.77 -3.78 15.68
CA PHE A 103 13.84 -4.75 15.47
C PHE A 103 13.23 -6.12 15.09
#